data_AF-A0A9D4BDM6-F1
#
_entry.id   AF-A0A9D4BDM6-F1
#
_cell.length_a   1.000
_cell.length_b   1.000
_cell.length_c   1.000
_cell.angle_alpha   90.00
_cell.angle_beta   90.00
_cell.angle_gamma   90.00
#
_symmetry.space_group_name_H-M   'P 1'
#
loop_
_entity.id
_entity.type
_entity.pdbx_description
1 polymer ?
#
loop_
_entity_poly.entity_id
_entity_poly.type
_entity_poly.pdbx_seq_one_letter_code
_entity_poly.pdbx_strand_id
1 'polypeptide(L)'
;MLDDRAPNVKSVKESGETLQLNLEAKERQAIKNQTAQLDKRWSDLNFRAEQRSQTLENIVSIAQEFQEVREPLVGWLDGAEKRFASLEPSTMDADNIEKIIKDLVDLGNEMNLQDEKTKKLALVGKDLQNHCKGKEYCF
;
A
#
# COMPACT_ATOMS: atom_id res chain seq x y z
N MET A 1 -0.30 -2.07 22.46
CA MET A 1 -1.26 -1.34 21.59
C MET A 1 -1.53 0.03 22.19
N LEU A 2 -1.98 1.03 21.42
CA LEU A 2 -2.38 2.32 22.00
C LEU A 2 -3.56 2.13 22.98
N ASP A 3 -4.44 1.17 22.71
CA ASP A 3 -5.56 0.84 23.59
C ASP A 3 -5.13 0.43 25.00
N ASP A 4 -3.99 -0.25 25.15
CA ASP A 4 -3.44 -0.64 26.45
C ASP A 4 -3.03 0.57 27.31
N ARG A 5 -2.81 1.74 26.68
CA ARG A 5 -2.41 2.98 27.34
C ARG A 5 -3.60 3.90 27.64
N ALA A 6 -4.74 3.71 26.98
CA ALA A 6 -5.98 4.44 27.25
C ALA A 6 -6.41 4.46 28.73
N PRO A 7 -6.41 3.33 29.48
CA PRO A 7 -6.82 3.35 30.89
C PRO A 7 -5.86 4.17 31.76
N ASN A 8 -4.56 4.17 31.44
CA ASN A 8 -3.57 4.95 32.19
C ASN A 8 -3.74 6.45 31.98
N VAL A 9 -4.00 6.89 30.74
CA VAL A 9 -4.27 8.31 30.43
C VAL A 9 -5.54 8.79 31.14
N LYS A 10 -6.59 7.95 31.13
CA LYS A 10 -7.83 8.22 31.86
C LYS A 10 -7.59 8.34 33.37
N SER A 11 -6.84 7.40 33.96
CA SER A 11 -6.53 7.42 35.41
C SER A 11 -5.72 8.65 35.83
N VAL A 12 -4.73 9.07 35.03
CA VAL A 12 -3.95 10.29 35.30
C VAL A 12 -4.83 11.53 35.24
N LYS A 13 -5.78 11.58 34.30
CA LYS A 13 -6.76 12.67 34.19
C LYS A 13 -7.68 12.74 35.41
N GLU A 14 -8.27 11.62 35.80
CA GLU A 14 -9.16 11.52 36.99
C GLU A 14 -8.41 11.90 38.28
N SER A 15 -7.15 11.47 38.41
CA SER A 15 -6.29 11.86 39.52
C SER A 15 -6.01 13.36 39.52
N GLY A 16 -5.73 13.95 38.35
CA GLY A 16 -5.54 15.39 38.18
C GLY A 16 -6.80 16.21 38.50
N GLU A 17 -7.98 15.72 38.15
CA GLU A 17 -9.27 16.34 38.49
C GLU A 17 -9.53 16.29 40.01
N THR A 18 -9.21 15.16 40.65
CA THR A 18 -9.34 15.00 42.10
C THR A 18 -8.40 15.91 42.87
N LEU A 19 -7.14 16.00 42.46
CA LEU A 19 -6.13 16.86 43.11
C LEU A 19 -6.52 18.34 43.09
N GLN A 20 -7.19 18.80 42.03
CA GLN A 20 -7.62 20.20 41.90
C GLN A 20 -8.58 20.65 43.01
N LEU A 21 -9.33 19.74 43.64
CA LEU A 21 -10.39 20.08 44.60
C LEU A 21 -9.85 20.84 45.82
N ASN A 22 -8.62 20.56 46.25
CA ASN A 22 -8.03 21.09 47.48
C ASN A 22 -6.85 22.07 47.27
N LEU A 23 -6.61 22.51 46.03
CA LEU A 23 -5.47 23.36 45.67
C LEU A 23 -5.84 24.84 45.53
N GLU A 24 -4.86 25.70 45.76
CA GLU A 24 -4.96 27.13 45.48
C GLU A 24 -5.10 27.40 43.98
N ALA A 25 -5.65 28.57 43.62
CA ALA A 25 -6.02 28.90 42.25
C ALA A 25 -4.87 28.72 41.23
N LYS A 26 -3.64 29.09 41.60
CA LYS A 26 -2.46 29.00 40.74
C LYS A 26 -2.09 27.55 40.44
N GLU A 27 -2.08 26.69 41.45
CA GLU A 27 -1.75 25.26 41.32
C GLU A 27 -2.85 24.51 40.58
N ARG A 28 -4.12 24.82 40.89
CA ARG A 28 -5.28 24.31 40.16
C ARG A 28 -5.20 24.62 38.66
N GLN A 29 -4.82 25.85 38.30
CA GLN A 29 -4.66 26.23 36.89
C GLN A 29 -3.50 25.49 36.21
N ALA A 30 -2.39 25.27 36.92
CA ALA A 30 -1.26 24.51 36.40
C ALA A 30 -1.65 23.05 36.06
N ILE A 31 -2.36 22.38 36.97
CA ILE A 31 -2.84 21.00 36.73
C ILE A 31 -3.84 20.97 35.57
N LYS A 32 -4.80 21.91 35.50
CA LYS A 32 -5.73 22.00 34.36
C LYS A 32 -5.00 22.10 33.02
N ASN A 33 -3.97 22.96 32.94
CA ASN A 33 -3.19 23.12 31.72
C ASN A 33 -2.45 21.83 31.36
N GLN A 34 -1.86 21.13 32.33
CA GLN A 34 -1.15 19.87 32.10
C GLN A 34 -2.11 18.75 31.63
N THR A 35 -3.28 18.62 32.27
CA THR A 35 -4.29 17.64 31.87
C THR A 35 -4.85 17.93 30.48
N ALA A 36 -5.11 19.20 30.15
CA ALA A 36 -5.55 19.60 28.81
C ALA A 36 -4.48 19.32 27.74
N GLN A 37 -3.20 19.55 28.05
CA GLN A 37 -2.10 19.18 27.16
C GLN A 37 -1.99 17.67 26.96
N LEU A 38 -2.21 16.88 28.02
CA LEU A 38 -2.24 15.42 27.93
C LEU A 38 -3.37 14.94 27.02
N ASP A 39 -4.59 15.48 27.20
CA ASP A 39 -5.74 15.16 26.34
C ASP A 39 -5.45 15.48 24.87
N LYS A 40 -4.90 16.66 24.59
CA LYS A 40 -4.54 17.06 23.22
C LYS A 40 -3.53 16.08 22.62
N ARG A 41 -2.43 15.80 23.32
CA ARG A 41 -1.38 14.87 22.85
C ARG A 41 -1.92 13.46 22.63
N TRP A 42 -2.82 13.01 23.50
CA TRP A 42 -3.47 11.71 23.39
C TRP A 42 -4.38 11.65 22.16
N SER A 43 -5.20 12.68 21.94
CA SER A 43 -6.04 12.80 20.74
C SER A 43 -5.21 12.83 19.46
N ASP A 44 -4.17 13.67 19.41
CA ASP A 44 -3.26 13.80 18.26
C ASP A 44 -2.57 12.46 17.95
N LEU A 45 -2.14 11.73 18.98
CA LEU A 45 -1.51 10.41 18.83
C LEU A 45 -2.48 9.38 18.24
N ASN A 46 -3.70 9.29 18.76
CA ASN A 46 -4.71 8.36 18.24
C ASN A 46 -5.08 8.69 16.80
N PHE A 47 -5.30 9.96 16.50
CA PHE A 47 -5.59 10.41 15.13
C PHE A 47 -4.48 10.03 14.15
N ARG A 48 -3.21 10.28 14.49
CA ARG A 48 -2.07 9.91 13.64
C ARG A 48 -1.93 8.40 13.48
N ALA A 49 -2.20 7.63 14.53
CA ALA A 49 -2.15 6.18 14.47
C ALA A 49 -3.25 5.60 13.58
N GLU A 50 -4.47 6.12 13.69
CA GLU A 50 -5.59 5.75 12.85
C GLU A 50 -5.34 6.10 11.38
N GLN A 51 -4.89 7.33 11.10
CA GLN A 51 -4.51 7.73 9.74
C GLN A 51 -3.44 6.81 9.15
N ARG A 52 -2.45 6.42 9.95
CA ARG A 52 -1.40 5.49 9.52
C ARG A 52 -1.96 4.09 9.26
N SER A 53 -2.88 3.59 10.09
CA SER A 53 -3.53 2.29 9.87
C SER A 53 -4.27 2.27 8.54
N GLN A 54 -5.14 3.27 8.31
CA GLN A 54 -5.90 3.40 7.06
C GLN A 54 -4.98 3.53 5.84
N THR A 55 -3.89 4.29 5.95
CA THR A 55 -2.90 4.42 4.87
C THR A 55 -2.24 3.08 4.55
N LEU A 56 -1.85 2.31 5.57
CA LEU A 56 -1.22 1.01 5.38
C LEU A 56 -2.21 -0.02 4.81
N GLU A 57 -3.45 -0.05 5.28
CA GLU A 57 -4.51 -0.91 4.75
C GLU A 57 -4.74 -0.62 3.25
N ASN A 58 -4.81 0.64 2.87
CA ASN A 58 -4.92 1.05 1.47
C ASN A 58 -3.70 0.61 0.64
N ILE A 59 -2.49 0.81 1.15
CA ILE A 59 -1.25 0.38 0.47
C ILE A 59 -1.24 -1.13 0.25
N VAL A 60 -1.62 -1.91 1.27
CA VAL A 60 -1.69 -3.37 1.17
C VAL A 60 -2.70 -3.78 0.11
N SER A 61 -3.88 -3.17 0.09
CA SER A 61 -4.90 -3.47 -0.94
C SER A 61 -4.38 -3.20 -2.36
N ILE A 62 -3.72 -2.06 -2.60
CA ILE A 62 -3.17 -1.72 -3.92
C ILE A 62 -2.02 -2.66 -4.28
N ALA A 63 -1.16 -3.01 -3.31
CA ALA A 63 -0.05 -3.94 -3.52
C ALA A 63 -0.56 -5.34 -3.90
N GLN A 64 -1.65 -5.81 -3.28
CA GLN A 64 -2.30 -7.07 -3.64
C GLN A 64 -2.81 -7.02 -5.07
N GLU A 65 -3.58 -5.99 -5.45
CA GLU A 65 -4.05 -5.82 -6.83
C GLU A 65 -2.90 -5.78 -7.84
N PHE A 66 -1.80 -5.11 -7.50
CA PHE A 66 -0.60 -5.07 -8.34
C PHE A 66 -0.04 -6.48 -8.58
N GLN A 67 0.09 -7.29 -7.53
CA GLN A 67 0.59 -8.66 -7.66
C GLN A 67 -0.37 -9.55 -8.45
N GLU A 68 -1.68 -9.45 -8.21
CA GLU A 68 -2.71 -10.22 -8.92
C GLU A 68 -2.68 -9.97 -10.44
N VAL A 69 -2.38 -8.74 -10.88
CA VAL A 69 -2.23 -8.42 -12.31
C VAL A 69 -0.83 -8.83 -12.82
N ARG A 70 0.21 -8.67 -11.99
CA ARG A 70 1.60 -8.93 -12.36
C ARG A 70 1.86 -10.42 -12.61
N GLU A 71 1.45 -11.28 -11.69
CA GLU A 71 1.74 -12.72 -11.72
C GLU A 71 1.37 -13.39 -13.06
N PRO A 72 0.14 -13.26 -13.58
CA PRO A 72 -0.22 -13.89 -14.86
C PRO A 72 0.51 -13.25 -16.04
N LEU A 73 0.84 -11.96 -15.99
CA LEU A 73 1.58 -11.29 -17.05
C LEU A 73 3.02 -11.79 -17.13
N VAL A 74 3.70 -11.93 -15.99
CA VAL A 74 5.05 -12.50 -15.90
C VAL A 74 5.04 -13.95 -16.38
N GLY A 75 4.07 -14.76 -15.92
CA GLY A 75 3.96 -16.14 -16.37
C GLY A 75 3.73 -16.27 -17.88
N TRP A 76 2.93 -15.38 -18.47
CA TRP A 76 2.76 -15.33 -19.92
C TRP A 76 4.05 -14.89 -20.64
N LEU A 77 4.74 -13.85 -20.15
CA LEU A 77 6.01 -13.38 -20.73
C LEU A 77 7.07 -14.49 -20.73
N ASP A 78 7.25 -15.19 -19.62
CA ASP A 78 8.21 -16.31 -19.52
C ASP A 78 7.89 -17.42 -20.53
N GLY A 79 6.60 -17.71 -20.76
CA GLY A 79 6.15 -18.68 -21.74
C GLY A 79 6.34 -18.20 -23.19
N ALA A 80 6.03 -16.94 -23.44
CA ALA A 80 6.18 -16.27 -24.74
C ALA A 80 7.66 -16.21 -25.15
N GLU A 81 8.56 -15.84 -24.25
CA GLU A 81 10.01 -15.78 -24.50
C GLU A 81 10.58 -17.17 -24.84
N LYS A 82 10.18 -18.22 -24.11
CA LYS A 82 10.59 -19.60 -24.41
C LYS A 82 10.10 -20.07 -25.76
N ARG A 83 8.83 -19.80 -26.09
CA ARG A 83 8.26 -20.12 -27.41
C ARG A 83 9.04 -19.40 -28.49
N PHE A 84 9.24 -18.09 -28.34
CA PHE A 84 9.98 -17.28 -29.30
C PHE A 84 11.41 -17.78 -29.51
N ALA A 85 12.14 -18.09 -28.43
CA ALA A 85 13.49 -18.64 -28.51
C ALA A 85 13.55 -20.02 -29.21
N SER A 86 12.45 -20.79 -29.18
CA SER A 86 12.35 -22.08 -29.87
C SER A 86 12.01 -21.98 -31.36
N LEU A 87 11.71 -20.79 -31.88
CA LEU A 87 11.29 -20.56 -33.28
C LEU A 87 12.46 -20.48 -34.28
N GLU A 88 13.60 -21.12 -33.99
CA GLU A 88 14.66 -21.27 -34.99
C GLU A 88 14.27 -22.32 -36.05
N PRO A 89 14.37 -22.00 -37.35
CA PRO A 89 14.16 -22.99 -38.40
C PRO A 89 15.23 -24.09 -38.30
N SER A 90 14.83 -25.29 -37.88
CA SER A 90 15.72 -26.45 -37.89
C SER A 90 16.09 -26.88 -39.31
N THR A 91 15.24 -26.55 -40.28
CA THR A 91 15.36 -26.81 -41.71
C THR A 91 14.68 -25.66 -42.47
N MET A 92 15.15 -25.35 -43.69
CA MET A 92 14.62 -24.26 -44.54
C MET A 92 13.53 -24.74 -45.51
N ASP A 93 12.85 -25.85 -45.21
CA ASP A 93 11.71 -26.30 -46.03
C ASP A 93 10.47 -25.43 -45.78
N ALA A 94 9.59 -25.40 -46.78
CA ALA A 94 8.41 -24.53 -46.78
C ALA A 94 7.48 -24.82 -45.59
N ASP A 95 7.28 -26.09 -45.23
CA ASP A 95 6.38 -26.48 -44.14
C ASP A 95 6.88 -25.95 -42.79
N ASN A 96 8.19 -26.04 -42.53
CA ASN A 96 8.81 -25.48 -41.33
C ASN A 96 8.69 -23.96 -41.26
N ILE A 97 8.92 -23.27 -42.38
CA ILE A 97 8.81 -21.81 -42.46
C ILE A 97 7.35 -21.37 -42.24
N GLU A 98 6.38 -22.03 -42.87
CA GLU A 98 4.95 -21.75 -42.68
C GLU A 98 4.51 -21.93 -41.23
N LYS A 99 5.00 -22.99 -40.56
CA LYS A 99 4.75 -23.21 -39.14
C LYS A 99 5.28 -22.07 -38.28
N ILE A 100 6.52 -21.62 -38.51
CA ILE A 100 7.12 -20.51 -37.77
C ILE A 100 6.32 -19.22 -37.97
N ILE A 101 5.91 -18.92 -39.20
CA ILE A 101 5.08 -17.75 -39.50
C ILE A 101 3.77 -17.81 -38.70
N LYS A 102 3.09 -18.97 -38.70
CA LYS A 102 1.86 -19.15 -37.93
C LYS A 102 2.09 -18.93 -36.43
N ASP A 103 3.12 -19.55 -35.87
CA ASP A 103 3.43 -19.43 -34.43
C ASP A 103 3.76 -17.97 -34.04
N LEU A 104 4.44 -17.22 -34.91
CA LEU A 104 4.71 -15.78 -34.71
C LEU A 104 3.44 -14.93 -34.76
N VAL A 105 2.54 -15.21 -35.71
CA VAL A 105 1.25 -14.52 -35.81
C VAL A 105 0.40 -14.77 -34.56
N ASP A 106 0.33 -16.01 -34.11
CA ASP A 106 -0.39 -16.39 -32.90
C ASP A 106 0.19 -15.69 -31.66
N LEU A 107 1.52 -15.65 -31.52
CA LEU A 107 2.19 -14.94 -30.43
C LEU A 107 1.92 -13.42 -30.48
N GLY A 108 1.89 -12.81 -31.67
CA GLY A 108 1.53 -11.41 -31.85
C GLY A 108 0.09 -11.11 -31.46
N ASN A 109 -0.85 -12.01 -31.79
CA ASN A 109 -2.24 -11.90 -31.36
C ASN A 109 -2.39 -12.01 -29.85
N GLU A 110 -1.68 -12.95 -29.22
CA GLU A 110 -1.65 -13.08 -27.75
C GLU A 110 -1.09 -11.83 -27.06
N MET A 111 -0.05 -11.21 -27.63
CA MET A 111 0.53 -9.97 -27.10
C MET A 111 -0.50 -8.84 -27.07
N ASN A 112 -1.31 -8.70 -28.12
CA ASN A 112 -2.39 -7.72 -28.16
C ASN A 112 -3.44 -7.95 -27.06
N LEU A 113 -3.68 -9.21 -26.66
CA LEU A 113 -4.59 -9.53 -25.56
C LEU A 113 -4.04 -9.14 -24.18
N GLN A 114 -2.72 -8.93 -24.05
CA GLN A 114 -2.09 -8.50 -22.79
C GLN A 114 -2.01 -6.97 -22.62
N ASP A 115 -2.34 -6.19 -23.66
CA ASP A 115 -2.19 -4.73 -23.66
C ASP A 115 -2.96 -4.06 -22.51
N GLU A 116 -4.22 -4.42 -22.33
CA GLU A 116 -5.05 -3.88 -21.23
C GLU A 116 -4.53 -4.26 -19.84
N LYS A 117 -4.01 -5.48 -19.66
CA LYS A 117 -3.39 -5.88 -18.39
C LYS A 117 -2.10 -5.12 -18.12
N THR A 118 -1.30 -4.86 -19.15
CA THR A 118 -0.05 -4.10 -19.04
C THR A 118 -0.32 -2.65 -18.66
N LYS A 119 -1.33 -2.03 -19.30
CA LYS A 119 -1.82 -0.69 -18.93
C LYS A 119 -2.32 -0.66 -17.49
N LYS A 120 -3.16 -1.63 -17.10
CA LYS A 120 -3.66 -1.74 -15.73
C LYS A 120 -2.51 -1.87 -14.73
N LEU A 121 -1.54 -2.74 -14.99
CA LEU A 121 -0.37 -2.92 -14.12
C LEU A 121 0.43 -1.63 -13.94
N ALA A 122 0.61 -0.86 -15.01
CA ALA A 122 1.27 0.44 -14.95
C ALA A 122 0.49 1.46 -14.10
N LEU A 123 -0.84 1.48 -14.21
CA LEU A 123 -1.70 2.35 -13.41
C LEU A 123 -1.63 1.99 -11.92
N VAL A 124 -1.86 0.72 -11.57
CA VAL A 124 -1.81 0.25 -10.19
C VAL A 124 -0.39 0.44 -9.60
N GLY A 125 0.65 0.21 -10.39
CA GLY A 125 2.04 0.46 -9.97
C GLY A 125 2.32 1.94 -9.67
N LYS A 126 1.75 2.86 -10.46
CA LYS A 126 1.83 4.30 -10.21
C LYS A 126 1.09 4.69 -8.93
N ASP A 127 -0.10 4.12 -8.71
CA ASP A 127 -0.88 4.37 -7.49
C ASP A 127 -0.15 3.84 -6.25
N LEU A 128 0.43 2.64 -6.32
CA LEU A 128 1.24 2.08 -5.25
C LEU A 128 2.44 2.99 -4.93
N GLN A 129 3.14 3.48 -5.96
CA GLN A 129 4.26 4.40 -5.79
C GLN A 129 3.83 5.70 -5.09
N ASN A 130 2.68 6.25 -5.46
CA ASN A 130 2.16 7.49 -4.87
C ASN A 130 1.80 7.31 -3.39
N HIS A 131 1.19 6.18 -3.02
CA HIS A 131 0.81 5.91 -1.63
C HIS A 131 2.02 5.56 -0.75
N CYS A 132 3.01 4.86 -1.30
CA CYS A 132 4.24 4.51 -0.59
C CYS A 132 5.20 5.69 -0.37
N LYS A 133 5.22 6.68 -1.28
CA LYS A 133 6.10 7.86 -1.14
C LYS A 133 5.68 8.80 0.00
N GLY A 134 4.48 8.63 0.55
CA GLY A 134 3.93 9.51 1.58
C GLY A 134 3.70 10.92 1.02
N LYS A 135 2.57 11.52 1.33
CA LYS A 135 2.55 12.98 1.33
C LYS A 135 3.53 13.41 2.43
N GLU A 136 4.71 13.90 2.03
CA GLU A 136 5.73 14.52 2.89
C GLU A 136 5.22 15.81 3.57
N TYR A 137 4.08 15.79 4.25
CA TYR A 137 3.59 16.96 4.97
C TYR A 137 2.77 16.53 6.18
N CYS A 138 3.46 16.35 7.31
CA CYS A 138 2.89 16.45 8.66
C CYS A 138 4.05 16.62 9.69
N PHE A 139 4.66 17.81 9.71
CA PHE A 139 5.38 18.32 10.88
C PHE A 139 4.46 19.27 11.64
#